data_AF-A0A021VTU3-F1
#
_entry.id   AF-A0A021VTU3-F1
#
_cell.length_a   1.000
_cell.length_b   1.000
_cell.length_c   1.000
_cell.angle_alpha   90.00
_cell.angle_beta   90.00
_cell.angle_gamma   90.00
#
_symmetry.space_group_name_H-M   'P 1'
#
loop_
_entity.id
_entity.type
_entity.pdbx_description
1 polymer ?
#
loop_
_entity_poly.entity_id
_entity_poly.type
_entity_poly.pdbx_seq_one_letter_code
_entity_poly.pdbx_strand_id
1 'polypeptide(L)'
;MRGAVVGVAVLGLAACGGTVDAGSGSGAGDGEQDGLVRDVAADAPLLQVHRAGGFMMPGYDFAAVPALTVYEDGRVITQGPQIEIFPGPLLPNLLVGDLTDDEVDAIVAAARDAGLLAEAPDYGQPPVADVPTTYVTLTVDGESYVHAANALDMFVDAGVDGGSDEMGQPQEIGLTPEQLEARTVLNEFLAEVEGVVPMGDGEPYDITAFAVAGRAAEGGAPADPELGPQVVPWPLEQVALADLGCVVVDGDDAATLRDALAEANQLTQFDQGGTTYEVWFRPLLPHESECPDGV
;
A
#
# COMPACT_ATOMS: atom_id res chain seq x y z
N MET A 1 -6.87 44.57 74.17
CA MET A 1 -7.74 43.48 74.67
C MET A 1 -7.96 42.49 73.52
N ARG A 2 -7.62 41.20 73.76
CA ARG A 2 -7.87 39.98 72.93
C ARG A 2 -7.14 39.97 71.57
N GLY A 3 -6.10 39.16 71.31
CA GLY A 3 -5.95 37.67 71.40
C GLY A 3 -6.48 37.04 70.09
N ALA A 4 -5.87 36.15 69.31
CA ALA A 4 -4.79 35.14 69.40
C ALA A 4 -4.17 34.98 67.96
N VAL A 5 -2.88 34.75 67.70
CA VAL A 5 -1.99 33.57 67.88
C VAL A 5 -2.30 32.37 66.95
N VAL A 6 -1.34 32.11 66.04
CA VAL A 6 -0.91 30.83 65.37
C VAL A 6 -1.74 30.38 64.15
N GLY A 7 -1.17 29.94 63.01
CA GLY A 7 0.15 29.34 62.81
C GLY A 7 0.75 29.46 61.41
N VAL A 8 2.08 29.34 61.46
CA VAL A 8 3.13 29.40 60.44
C VAL A 8 3.12 28.16 59.53
N ALA A 9 3.38 28.35 58.22
CA ALA A 9 4.31 27.52 57.46
C ALA A 9 4.86 28.31 56.25
N VAL A 10 6.18 28.46 56.25
CA VAL A 10 7.05 29.21 55.34
C VAL A 10 7.67 28.21 54.34
N LEU A 11 7.83 28.54 53.06
CA LEU A 11 9.08 28.72 52.26
C LEU A 11 8.77 28.18 50.84
N GLY A 12 9.23 28.69 49.70
CA GLY A 12 10.11 29.79 49.31
C GLY A 12 9.92 30.00 47.77
N LEU A 13 9.87 31.23 47.25
CA LEU A 13 11.00 32.00 46.70
C LEU A 13 11.75 31.34 45.51
N ALA A 14 11.36 31.74 44.28
CA ALA A 14 12.24 32.03 43.14
C ALA A 14 11.39 32.69 42.03
N ALA A 15 11.33 34.02 41.96
CA ALA A 15 12.19 34.87 41.15
C ALA A 15 11.70 35.01 39.69
N CYS A 16 10.86 36.02 39.47
CA CYS A 16 10.71 36.72 38.20
C CYS A 16 11.59 37.98 38.23
N GLY A 17 12.22 38.32 37.11
CA GLY A 17 12.94 39.59 36.89
C GLY A 17 14.32 39.34 36.27
N GLY A 18 14.76 40.02 35.22
CA GLY A 18 14.25 41.15 34.43
C GLY A 18 14.96 41.10 33.05
N THR A 19 15.07 42.10 32.18
CA THR A 19 14.52 43.46 31.97
C THR A 19 15.40 44.09 30.88
N VAL A 20 14.80 44.75 29.87
CA VAL A 20 15.25 45.97 29.12
C VAL A 20 16.56 45.89 28.27
N ASP A 21 16.80 46.63 27.17
CA ASP A 21 16.11 47.74 26.50
C ASP A 21 16.63 47.94 25.04
N ALA A 22 15.78 48.59 24.23
CA ALA A 22 15.99 49.44 23.04
C ALA A 22 17.10 49.18 21.98
N GLY A 23 16.67 49.06 20.70
CA GLY A 23 17.53 49.24 19.52
C GLY A 23 16.77 49.28 18.19
N SER A 24 16.65 50.48 17.61
CA SER A 24 15.94 50.89 16.40
C SER A 24 16.27 50.11 15.11
N GLY A 25 15.26 49.80 14.29
CA GLY A 25 15.43 49.38 12.89
C GLY A 25 14.10 49.15 12.16
N SER A 26 13.66 50.11 11.34
CA SER A 26 12.62 49.89 10.32
C SER A 26 13.19 49.07 9.17
N GLY A 27 12.44 48.06 8.73
CA GLY A 27 12.66 47.35 7.46
C GLY A 27 11.59 46.30 7.25
N ALA A 28 10.70 46.54 6.29
CA ALA A 28 9.75 45.55 5.78
C ALA A 28 10.51 44.43 5.04
N GLY A 29 10.02 43.19 5.17
CA GLY A 29 10.49 42.04 4.41
C GLY A 29 9.88 40.76 4.98
N ASP A 30 9.10 40.08 4.15
CA ASP A 30 8.22 38.96 4.46
C ASP A 30 8.93 37.79 5.17
N GLY A 31 8.29 37.31 6.25
CA GLY A 31 8.75 36.18 7.06
C GLY A 31 8.22 34.86 6.51
N GLU A 32 9.09 34.21 5.74
CA GLU A 32 9.35 32.77 5.67
C GLU A 32 8.58 31.88 6.67
N GLN A 33 7.80 30.95 6.10
CA GLN A 33 7.62 29.54 6.46
C GLN A 33 7.58 29.17 7.95
N ASP A 34 6.38 28.84 8.43
CA ASP A 34 6.23 27.81 9.46
C ASP A 34 5.60 26.59 8.79
N GLY A 35 6.47 25.81 8.14
CA GLY A 35 6.16 24.45 7.74
C GLY A 35 5.88 23.67 9.02
N LEU A 36 4.62 23.30 9.21
CA LEU A 36 4.25 22.31 10.21
C LEU A 36 4.96 21.02 9.85
N VAL A 37 6.09 20.80 10.51
CA VAL A 37 6.75 19.50 10.62
C VAL A 37 5.70 18.56 11.22
N ARG A 38 5.06 17.75 10.37
CA ARG A 38 4.29 16.59 10.83
C ARG A 38 5.29 15.48 11.11
N ASP A 39 5.62 15.33 12.38
CA ASP A 39 6.50 14.29 12.90
C ASP A 39 5.83 12.90 12.85
N VAL A 40 6.52 11.95 12.19
CA VAL A 40 6.50 10.48 12.37
C VAL A 40 5.22 9.69 12.03
N ALA A 41 4.06 10.32 11.82
CA ALA A 41 2.82 9.66 11.35
C ALA A 41 2.48 9.92 9.86
N ALA A 42 3.31 10.67 9.14
CA ALA A 42 3.00 11.21 7.82
C ALA A 42 2.79 10.15 6.73
N ASP A 43 3.32 8.94 6.91
CA ASP A 43 3.21 7.86 5.93
C ASP A 43 2.22 6.76 6.36
N ALA A 44 1.39 6.92 7.39
CA ALA A 44 0.44 5.86 7.74
C ALA A 44 -0.64 5.67 6.65
N PRO A 45 -0.86 4.45 6.12
CA PRO A 45 -1.92 4.21 5.16
C PRO A 45 -3.28 4.20 5.86
N LEU A 46 -4.20 5.06 5.40
CA LEU A 46 -5.60 5.12 5.81
C LEU A 46 -6.40 3.94 5.24
N LEU A 47 -6.19 3.64 3.96
CA LEU A 47 -6.88 2.57 3.24
C LEU A 47 -5.90 1.87 2.32
N GLN A 48 -5.88 0.54 2.35
CA GLN A 48 -5.19 -0.29 1.36
C GLN A 48 -6.13 -1.32 0.78
N VAL A 49 -6.10 -1.46 -0.55
CA VAL A 49 -6.79 -2.54 -1.26
C VAL A 49 -5.74 -3.39 -1.94
N HIS A 50 -5.62 -4.64 -1.53
CA HIS A 50 -4.65 -5.59 -2.04
C HIS A 50 -5.34 -6.89 -2.48
N ARG A 51 -4.83 -7.53 -3.53
CA ARG A 51 -5.33 -8.81 -4.01
C ARG A 51 -4.19 -9.82 -3.95
N ALA A 52 -4.41 -10.95 -3.30
CA ALA A 52 -3.42 -12.01 -3.16
C ALA A 52 -4.02 -13.41 -3.29
N GLY A 53 -3.16 -14.37 -3.59
CA GLY A 53 -3.50 -15.77 -3.77
C GLY A 53 -3.91 -16.11 -5.21
N GLY A 54 -4.58 -17.25 -5.36
CA GLY A 54 -4.75 -17.90 -6.66
C GLY A 54 -3.51 -18.70 -7.08
N PHE A 55 -3.54 -19.26 -8.28
CA PHE A 55 -2.43 -20.07 -8.80
C PHE A 55 -1.51 -19.21 -9.68
N MET A 56 -0.52 -18.57 -9.04
CA MET A 56 0.39 -17.63 -9.69
C MET A 56 1.81 -18.19 -9.83
N MET A 57 2.61 -17.57 -10.70
CA MET A 57 4.02 -17.95 -10.88
C MET A 57 4.85 -17.61 -9.63
N PRO A 58 5.95 -18.34 -9.37
CA PRO A 58 6.86 -18.02 -8.27
C PRO A 58 7.28 -16.54 -8.27
N GLY A 59 7.22 -15.93 -7.09
CA GLY A 59 7.56 -14.52 -6.86
C GLY A 59 6.51 -13.51 -7.32
N TYR A 60 5.36 -13.94 -7.88
CA TYR A 60 4.25 -13.03 -8.17
C TYR A 60 3.75 -12.31 -6.92
N ASP A 61 3.42 -13.07 -5.86
CA ASP A 61 2.93 -12.49 -4.60
C ASP A 61 4.00 -11.63 -3.92
N PHE A 62 5.28 -12.00 -4.03
CA PHE A 62 6.39 -11.18 -3.52
C PHE A 62 6.45 -9.81 -4.22
N ALA A 63 6.35 -9.79 -5.55
CA ALA A 63 6.41 -8.55 -6.32
C ALA A 63 5.10 -7.73 -6.27
N ALA A 64 4.02 -8.32 -5.75
CA ALA A 64 2.72 -7.68 -5.69
C ALA A 64 2.73 -6.49 -4.72
N VAL A 65 2.12 -5.40 -5.17
CA VAL A 65 1.85 -4.19 -4.40
C VAL A 65 0.34 -3.97 -4.32
N PRO A 66 -0.17 -3.26 -3.30
CA PRO A 66 -1.57 -2.88 -3.24
C PRO A 66 -2.05 -2.25 -4.56
N ALA A 67 -3.29 -2.53 -4.96
CA ALA A 67 -3.92 -1.90 -6.11
C ALA A 67 -4.27 -0.42 -5.82
N LEU A 68 -4.55 -0.14 -4.56
CA LEU A 68 -4.83 1.19 -4.02
C LEU A 68 -4.19 1.32 -2.64
N THR A 69 -3.53 2.45 -2.38
CA THR A 69 -3.16 2.90 -1.04
C THR A 69 -3.47 4.38 -0.91
N VAL A 70 -4.33 4.74 0.05
CA VAL A 70 -4.62 6.13 0.44
C VAL A 70 -3.95 6.39 1.78
N TYR A 71 -3.26 7.51 1.89
CA TYR A 71 -2.59 7.98 3.11
C TYR A 71 -3.46 9.00 3.84
N GLU A 72 -3.24 9.14 5.15
CA GLU A 72 -3.95 10.14 5.97
C GLU A 72 -3.71 11.59 5.50
N ASP A 73 -2.61 11.85 4.81
CA ASP A 73 -2.28 13.18 4.27
C ASP A 73 -2.87 13.45 2.87
N GLY A 74 -3.72 12.55 2.37
CA GLY A 74 -4.37 12.67 1.07
C GLY A 74 -3.56 12.12 -0.10
N ARG A 75 -2.29 11.74 0.08
CA ARG A 75 -1.56 11.05 -0.99
C ARG A 75 -2.27 9.75 -1.34
N VAL A 76 -2.36 9.46 -2.63
CA VAL A 76 -2.93 8.20 -3.12
C VAL A 76 -2.00 7.57 -4.15
N ILE A 77 -1.69 6.29 -3.94
CA ILE A 77 -0.89 5.49 -4.88
C ILE A 77 -1.80 4.41 -5.48
N THR A 78 -1.84 4.36 -6.82
CA THR A 78 -2.66 3.42 -7.57
C THR A 78 -1.84 2.69 -8.63
N GLN A 79 -2.34 1.54 -9.08
CA GLN A 79 -1.82 0.93 -10.31
C GLN A 79 -2.44 1.59 -11.53
N GLY A 80 -1.59 2.18 -12.36
CA GLY A 80 -1.94 2.74 -13.66
C GLY A 80 -2.15 1.67 -14.73
N PRO A 81 -2.69 2.07 -15.90
CA PRO A 81 -2.95 1.16 -17.00
C PRO A 81 -1.66 0.45 -17.46
N GLN A 82 -1.78 -0.84 -17.75
CA GLN A 82 -0.72 -1.67 -18.32
C GLN A 82 -1.03 -1.97 -19.78
N ILE A 83 0.02 -2.11 -20.59
CA ILE A 83 -0.13 -2.60 -21.96
C ILE A 83 -0.33 -4.12 -21.90
N GLU A 84 -1.37 -4.64 -22.56
CA GLU A 84 -1.60 -6.08 -22.71
C GLU A 84 -0.64 -6.71 -23.75
N ILE A 85 0.65 -6.79 -23.39
CA ILE A 85 1.69 -7.49 -24.15
C ILE A 85 2.29 -8.62 -23.31
N PHE A 86 2.79 -9.66 -23.99
CA PHE A 86 3.51 -10.73 -23.32
C PHE A 86 4.92 -10.89 -23.91
N PRO A 87 5.98 -10.92 -23.06
CA PRO A 87 5.96 -10.63 -21.62
C PRO A 87 5.70 -9.15 -21.31
N GLY A 88 5.03 -8.87 -20.18
CA GLY A 88 4.79 -7.49 -19.72
C GLY A 88 6.04 -6.85 -19.10
N PRO A 89 6.03 -5.52 -18.85
CA PRO A 89 7.08 -4.83 -18.10
C PRO A 89 7.36 -5.48 -16.74
N LEU A 90 8.61 -5.41 -16.26
CA LEU A 90 9.00 -6.01 -14.99
C LEU A 90 8.45 -5.22 -13.79
N LEU A 91 8.46 -3.89 -13.87
CA LEU A 91 7.94 -3.02 -12.83
C LEU A 91 6.46 -2.70 -13.06
N PRO A 92 5.66 -2.59 -11.99
CA PRO A 92 4.30 -2.08 -12.10
C PRO A 92 4.31 -0.60 -12.51
N ASN A 93 3.24 -0.17 -13.19
CA ASN A 93 2.98 1.25 -13.46
C ASN A 93 2.30 1.82 -12.22
N LEU A 94 3.08 2.35 -11.28
CA LEU A 94 2.53 3.02 -10.12
C LEU A 94 2.32 4.50 -10.42
N LEU A 95 1.15 4.99 -10.08
CA LEU A 95 0.79 6.40 -10.19
C LEU A 95 0.57 6.97 -8.79
N VAL A 96 0.92 8.24 -8.62
CA VAL A 96 0.66 9.03 -7.43
C VAL A 96 -0.26 10.20 -7.76
N GLY A 97 -1.24 10.44 -6.88
CA GLY A 97 -2.10 11.61 -6.91
C GLY A 97 -2.37 12.12 -5.50
N ASP A 98 -3.22 13.13 -5.41
CA ASP A 98 -3.60 13.76 -4.16
C ASP A 98 -5.13 13.83 -4.06
N LEU A 99 -5.62 13.58 -2.85
CA LEU A 99 -6.99 13.83 -2.41
C LEU A 99 -7.01 15.08 -1.53
N THR A 100 -8.12 15.80 -1.56
CA THR A 100 -8.42 16.85 -0.60
C THR A 100 -8.78 16.26 0.77
N ASP A 101 -8.62 17.05 1.84
CA ASP A 101 -9.05 16.65 3.19
C ASP A 101 -10.54 16.23 3.22
N ASP A 102 -11.41 16.93 2.47
CA ASP A 102 -12.84 16.62 2.38
C ASP A 102 -13.09 15.25 1.71
N GLU A 103 -12.27 14.86 0.72
CA GLU A 103 -12.36 13.56 0.05
C GLU A 103 -11.84 12.43 0.93
N VAL A 104 -10.77 12.68 1.70
CA VAL A 104 -10.27 11.75 2.72
C VAL A 104 -11.33 11.52 3.80
N ASP A 105 -11.94 12.60 4.32
CA ASP A 105 -13.02 12.52 5.30
C ASP A 105 -14.24 11.77 4.75
N ALA A 106 -14.54 11.92 3.46
CA ALA A 106 -15.61 11.18 2.80
C ALA A 106 -15.36 9.67 2.77
N ILE A 107 -14.11 9.23 2.52
CA ILE A 107 -13.73 7.81 2.58
C ILE A 107 -13.91 7.26 3.99
N VAL A 108 -13.49 8.00 5.02
CA VAL A 108 -13.66 7.57 6.42
C VAL A 108 -15.13 7.52 6.82
N ALA A 109 -15.93 8.48 6.38
CA ALA A 109 -17.37 8.50 6.62
C ALA A 109 -18.05 7.30 5.95
N ALA A 110 -17.73 7.02 4.69
CA ALA A 110 -18.25 5.86 3.96
C ALA A 110 -17.90 4.53 4.66
N ALA A 111 -16.64 4.37 5.10
CA ALA A 111 -16.22 3.19 5.85
C ALA A 111 -16.99 3.02 7.16
N ARG A 112 -17.26 4.13 7.86
CA ARG A 112 -18.02 4.14 9.12
C ARG A 112 -19.49 3.79 8.89
N ASP A 113 -20.12 4.39 7.89
CA ASP A 113 -21.52 4.17 7.56
C ASP A 113 -21.76 2.74 7.04
N ALA A 114 -20.79 2.17 6.32
CA ALA A 114 -20.76 0.78 5.90
C ALA A 114 -20.45 -0.21 7.05
N GLY A 115 -20.11 0.27 8.25
CA GLY A 115 -19.78 -0.57 9.40
C GLY A 115 -18.43 -1.30 9.28
N LEU A 116 -17.53 -0.83 8.41
CA LEU A 116 -16.23 -1.46 8.16
C LEU A 116 -15.17 -1.10 9.21
N LEU A 117 -15.43 -0.13 10.07
CA LEU A 117 -14.59 0.22 11.23
C LEU A 117 -14.93 -0.64 12.46
N ALA A 118 -15.08 -1.94 12.25
CA ALA A 118 -15.44 -2.94 13.25
C ALA A 118 -14.83 -4.30 12.92
N GLU A 119 -15.07 -5.31 13.78
CA GLU A 119 -14.71 -6.70 13.48
C GLU A 119 -15.35 -7.13 12.15
N ALA A 120 -14.53 -7.69 11.25
CA ALA A 120 -14.98 -8.10 9.93
C ALA A 120 -16.08 -9.19 10.04
N PRO A 121 -17.16 -9.08 9.26
CA PRO A 121 -18.15 -10.14 9.18
C PRO A 121 -17.53 -11.39 8.50
N ASP A 122 -18.22 -12.52 8.63
CA ASP A 122 -17.90 -13.68 7.80
C ASP A 122 -18.32 -13.38 6.35
N TYR A 123 -17.34 -13.28 5.45
CA TYR A 123 -17.57 -13.09 4.00
C TYR A 123 -17.82 -14.40 3.24
N GLY A 124 -17.77 -15.54 3.92
CA GLY A 124 -17.89 -16.86 3.33
C GLY A 124 -16.71 -17.25 2.42
N GLN A 125 -16.79 -18.47 1.90
CA GLN A 125 -15.83 -19.02 0.94
C GLN A 125 -16.60 -19.71 -0.18
N PRO A 126 -16.83 -19.01 -1.32
CA PRO A 126 -17.53 -19.60 -2.44
C PRO A 126 -16.70 -20.75 -3.05
N PRO A 127 -17.33 -21.74 -3.71
CA PRO A 127 -16.64 -22.91 -4.26
C PRO A 127 -15.98 -22.59 -5.61
N VAL A 128 -15.17 -21.53 -5.65
CA VAL A 128 -14.40 -21.10 -6.83
C VAL A 128 -12.92 -21.38 -6.62
N ALA A 129 -12.25 -21.84 -7.66
CA ALA A 129 -10.82 -22.13 -7.63
C ALA A 129 -10.04 -20.99 -8.27
N ASP A 130 -8.82 -20.75 -7.76
CA ASP A 130 -7.83 -19.87 -8.36
C ASP A 130 -8.25 -18.40 -8.52
N VAL A 131 -9.22 -17.95 -7.71
CA VAL A 131 -9.63 -16.54 -7.65
C VAL A 131 -8.95 -15.89 -6.44
N PRO A 132 -8.36 -14.70 -6.58
CA PRO A 132 -7.69 -14.04 -5.46
C PRO A 132 -8.67 -13.64 -4.35
N THR A 133 -8.09 -13.44 -3.16
CA THR A 133 -8.76 -12.76 -2.06
C THR A 133 -8.49 -11.27 -2.14
N THR A 134 -9.55 -10.47 -2.06
CA THR A 134 -9.45 -9.01 -1.89
C THR A 134 -9.34 -8.72 -0.39
N TYR A 135 -8.24 -8.07 -0.03
CA TYR A 135 -7.96 -7.55 1.31
C TYR A 135 -8.19 -6.04 1.30
N VAL A 136 -9.04 -5.57 2.20
CA VAL A 136 -9.31 -4.14 2.45
C VAL A 136 -8.88 -3.85 3.88
N THR A 137 -7.79 -3.11 4.02
CA THR A 137 -7.26 -2.69 5.33
C THR A 137 -7.57 -1.21 5.52
N LEU A 138 -8.29 -0.90 6.59
CA LEU A 138 -8.59 0.47 7.03
C LEU A 138 -7.83 0.74 8.32
N THR A 139 -7.09 1.85 8.38
CA THR A 139 -6.45 2.31 9.62
C THR A 139 -6.99 3.68 9.97
N VAL A 140 -7.82 3.78 11.01
CA VAL A 140 -8.46 5.03 11.43
C VAL A 140 -8.25 5.21 12.92
N ASP A 141 -7.82 6.40 13.34
CA ASP A 141 -7.55 6.74 14.75
C ASP A 141 -6.54 5.78 15.44
N GLY A 142 -5.63 5.18 14.66
CA GLY A 142 -4.65 4.20 15.12
C GLY A 142 -5.20 2.78 15.32
N GLU A 143 -6.47 2.53 15.00
CA GLU A 143 -7.07 1.19 14.97
C GLU A 143 -7.08 0.65 13.53
N SER A 144 -6.72 -0.63 13.36
CA SER A 144 -6.67 -1.29 12.05
C SER A 144 -7.77 -2.35 11.93
N TYR A 145 -8.52 -2.28 10.83
CA TYR A 145 -9.62 -3.16 10.48
C TYR A 145 -9.32 -3.84 9.14
N VAL A 146 -9.30 -5.17 9.13
CA VAL A 146 -8.96 -5.96 7.93
C VAL A 146 -10.18 -6.77 7.49
N HIS A 147 -10.62 -6.52 6.26
CA HIS A 147 -11.68 -7.28 5.60
C HIS A 147 -11.07 -8.13 4.49
N ALA A 148 -11.36 -9.43 4.48
CA ALA A 148 -10.80 -10.37 3.52
C ALA A 148 -11.91 -11.22 2.90
N ALA A 149 -12.17 -11.01 1.61
CA ALA A 149 -13.21 -11.71 0.88
C ALA A 149 -12.63 -12.40 -0.36
N ASN A 150 -12.62 -13.73 -0.35
CA ASN A 150 -12.24 -14.51 -1.54
C ASN A 150 -13.25 -14.27 -2.66
N ALA A 151 -12.75 -14.02 -3.87
CA ALA A 151 -13.59 -13.81 -5.06
C ALA A 151 -14.61 -12.67 -4.90
N LEU A 152 -14.24 -11.57 -4.23
CA LEU A 152 -15.15 -10.47 -3.89
C LEU A 152 -15.92 -9.93 -5.10
N ASP A 153 -15.22 -9.76 -6.23
CA ASP A 153 -15.76 -9.21 -7.48
C ASP A 153 -16.70 -10.22 -8.19
N MET A 154 -16.76 -11.46 -7.71
CA MET A 154 -17.70 -12.47 -8.18
C MET A 154 -18.98 -12.43 -7.33
N PHE A 155 -20.11 -12.70 -7.98
CA PHE A 155 -21.43 -12.80 -7.35
C PHE A 155 -22.02 -11.48 -6.84
N VAL A 156 -21.44 -10.33 -7.19
CA VAL A 156 -21.98 -9.00 -6.87
C VAL A 156 -23.41 -8.78 -7.39
N ASP A 157 -23.71 -9.34 -8.57
CA ASP A 157 -25.04 -9.26 -9.19
C ASP A 157 -25.97 -10.42 -8.80
N ALA A 158 -25.51 -11.38 -7.98
CA ALA A 158 -26.34 -12.50 -7.56
C ALA A 158 -27.52 -12.04 -6.67
N GLY A 159 -27.40 -10.86 -6.05
CA GLY A 159 -28.34 -10.37 -5.04
C GLY A 159 -28.35 -11.26 -3.79
N VAL A 160 -29.05 -10.80 -2.74
CA VAL A 160 -29.11 -11.52 -1.44
C VAL A 160 -29.77 -12.90 -1.50
N ASP A 161 -30.50 -13.19 -2.57
CA ASP A 161 -31.15 -14.49 -2.81
C ASP A 161 -30.24 -15.50 -3.54
N GLY A 162 -28.99 -15.13 -3.86
CA GLY A 162 -27.99 -16.01 -4.49
C GLY A 162 -28.18 -16.25 -6.00
N GLY A 163 -29.08 -15.49 -6.64
CA GLY A 163 -29.34 -15.54 -8.06
C GLY A 163 -30.05 -16.81 -8.52
N SER A 164 -30.38 -16.85 -9.81
CA SER A 164 -30.91 -18.05 -10.46
C SER A 164 -30.10 -18.39 -11.70
N ASP A 165 -29.92 -19.68 -11.99
CA ASP A 165 -29.35 -20.14 -13.26
C ASP A 165 -30.26 -19.79 -14.46
N GLU A 166 -29.79 -20.06 -15.68
CA GLU A 166 -30.57 -19.83 -16.92
C GLU A 166 -31.92 -20.56 -16.95
N MET A 167 -32.11 -21.57 -16.09
CA MET A 167 -33.33 -22.36 -15.93
C MET A 167 -34.20 -21.89 -14.76
N GLY A 168 -33.85 -20.78 -14.11
CA GLY A 168 -34.57 -20.20 -12.99
C GLY A 168 -34.45 -21.00 -11.68
N GLN A 169 -33.48 -21.90 -11.56
CA GLN A 169 -33.18 -22.61 -10.31
C GLN A 169 -32.27 -21.78 -9.43
N PRO A 170 -32.42 -21.82 -8.09
CA PRO A 170 -31.48 -21.17 -7.17
C PRO A 170 -30.06 -21.63 -7.46
N GLN A 171 -29.16 -20.67 -7.63
CA GLN A 171 -27.77 -20.96 -7.93
C GLN A 171 -27.07 -21.33 -6.62
N GLU A 172 -26.49 -22.53 -6.52
CA GLU A 172 -25.72 -22.93 -5.35
C GLU A 172 -24.33 -22.27 -5.38
N ILE A 173 -24.28 -20.99 -5.01
CA ILE A 173 -23.04 -20.20 -4.96
C ILE A 173 -22.23 -20.41 -3.67
N GLY A 174 -22.72 -21.24 -2.74
CA GLY A 174 -22.03 -21.59 -1.50
C GLY A 174 -21.91 -20.44 -0.48
N LEU A 175 -22.77 -19.44 -0.58
CA LEU A 175 -22.83 -18.28 0.33
C LEU A 175 -24.20 -18.17 0.99
N THR A 176 -24.25 -17.74 2.24
CA THR A 176 -25.51 -17.41 2.93
C THR A 176 -26.00 -16.01 2.51
N PRO A 177 -27.29 -15.69 2.69
CA PRO A 177 -27.81 -14.34 2.44
C PRO A 177 -27.05 -13.25 3.20
N GLU A 178 -26.67 -13.50 4.45
CA GLU A 178 -25.90 -12.56 5.27
C GLU A 178 -24.48 -12.34 4.72
N GLN A 179 -23.83 -13.40 4.23
CA GLN A 179 -22.52 -13.30 3.58
C GLN A 179 -22.62 -12.50 2.27
N LEU A 180 -23.70 -12.69 1.50
CA LEU A 180 -23.94 -11.90 0.27
C LEU A 180 -24.16 -10.42 0.59
N GLU A 181 -24.99 -10.12 1.59
CA GLU A 181 -25.21 -8.75 2.06
C GLU A 181 -23.90 -8.08 2.49
N ALA A 182 -23.07 -8.76 3.29
CA ALA A 182 -21.77 -8.24 3.71
C ALA A 182 -20.82 -7.97 2.52
N ARG A 183 -20.83 -8.86 1.51
CA ARG A 183 -20.03 -8.69 0.29
C ARG A 183 -20.55 -7.53 -0.57
N THR A 184 -21.86 -7.33 -0.65
CA THR A 184 -22.46 -6.17 -1.32
C THR A 184 -22.00 -4.88 -0.65
N VAL A 185 -22.10 -4.78 0.68
CA VAL A 185 -21.64 -3.60 1.43
C VAL A 185 -20.16 -3.30 1.17
N LEU A 186 -19.29 -4.32 1.17
CA LEU A 186 -17.87 -4.12 0.90
C LEU A 186 -17.61 -3.65 -0.54
N ASN A 187 -18.33 -4.19 -1.53
CA ASN A 187 -18.23 -3.74 -2.93
C ASN A 187 -18.76 -2.32 -3.14
N GLU A 188 -19.87 -1.96 -2.49
CA GLU A 188 -20.43 -0.60 -2.55
C GLU A 188 -19.45 0.43 -1.98
N PHE A 189 -18.81 0.12 -0.84
CA PHE A 189 -17.75 0.95 -0.30
C PHE A 189 -16.57 1.12 -1.27
N LEU A 190 -16.09 0.03 -1.88
CA LEU A 190 -15.00 0.11 -2.86
C LEU A 190 -15.40 0.95 -4.09
N ALA A 191 -16.62 0.81 -4.57
CA ALA A 191 -17.14 1.62 -5.68
C ALA A 191 -17.25 3.11 -5.32
N GLU A 192 -17.64 3.45 -4.08
CA GLU A 192 -17.61 4.83 -3.59
C GLU A 192 -16.18 5.40 -3.55
N VAL A 193 -15.22 4.61 -3.06
CA VAL A 193 -13.79 5.00 -3.05
C VAL A 193 -13.28 5.22 -4.48
N GLU A 194 -13.58 4.33 -5.41
CA GLU A 194 -13.22 4.47 -6.83
C GLU A 194 -13.82 5.73 -7.48
N GLY A 195 -14.99 6.18 -7.01
CA GLY A 195 -15.61 7.42 -7.47
C GLY A 195 -14.93 8.69 -6.96
N VAL A 196 -14.12 8.59 -5.91
CA VAL A 196 -13.38 9.70 -5.28
C VAL A 196 -11.92 9.71 -5.74
N VAL A 197 -11.29 8.54 -5.86
CA VAL A 197 -9.87 8.43 -6.20
C VAL A 197 -9.63 8.72 -7.69
N PRO A 198 -8.61 9.53 -8.05
CA PRO A 198 -8.24 9.80 -9.45
C PRO A 198 -7.55 8.59 -10.10
N MET A 199 -8.30 7.52 -10.35
CA MET A 199 -7.80 6.27 -10.93
C MET A 199 -7.25 6.51 -12.34
N GLY A 200 -5.96 6.25 -12.54
CA GLY A 200 -5.32 6.33 -13.87
C GLY A 200 -4.90 7.73 -14.33
N ASP A 201 -5.24 8.79 -13.57
CA ASP A 201 -4.99 10.19 -13.91
C ASP A 201 -3.85 10.83 -13.06
N GLY A 202 -3.09 10.00 -12.33
CA GLY A 202 -1.95 10.43 -11.53
C GLY A 202 -0.64 10.58 -12.31
N GLU A 203 0.36 11.19 -11.66
CA GLU A 203 1.74 11.25 -12.17
C GLU A 203 2.49 9.95 -11.87
N PRO A 204 3.53 9.58 -12.63
CA PRO A 204 4.35 8.42 -12.30
C PRO A 204 4.92 8.50 -10.86
N TYR A 205 4.70 7.45 -10.07
CA TYR A 205 5.28 7.35 -8.74
C TYR A 205 6.79 7.09 -8.82
N ASP A 206 7.58 7.92 -8.14
CA ASP A 206 9.03 7.73 -8.06
C ASP A 206 9.36 6.66 -7.01
N ILE A 207 9.74 5.47 -7.48
CA ILE A 207 10.12 4.37 -6.60
C ILE A 207 11.49 4.67 -6.01
N THR A 208 11.52 4.86 -4.68
CA THR A 208 12.74 5.21 -3.91
C THR A 208 13.38 4.02 -3.20
N ALA A 209 12.68 2.89 -3.11
CA ALA A 209 13.18 1.67 -2.51
C ALA A 209 12.52 0.41 -3.09
N PHE A 210 13.24 -0.70 -3.05
CA PHE A 210 12.79 -2.03 -3.46
C PHE A 210 13.08 -3.05 -2.37
N ALA A 211 12.15 -3.96 -2.12
CA ALA A 211 12.49 -5.28 -1.59
C ALA A 211 12.89 -6.17 -2.77
N VAL A 212 14.02 -6.85 -2.64
CA VAL A 212 14.63 -7.67 -3.69
C VAL A 212 14.87 -9.06 -3.15
N ALA A 213 14.33 -10.07 -3.83
CA ALA A 213 14.53 -11.48 -3.55
C ALA A 213 15.01 -12.19 -4.81
N GLY A 214 15.75 -13.29 -4.68
CA GLY A 214 16.21 -13.99 -5.87
C GLY A 214 16.74 -15.38 -5.61
N ARG A 215 16.82 -16.16 -6.68
CA ARG A 215 17.39 -17.52 -6.66
C ARG A 215 18.15 -17.80 -7.94
N ALA A 216 19.04 -18.77 -7.89
CA ALA A 216 19.69 -19.26 -9.11
C ALA A 216 18.61 -19.75 -10.08
N ALA A 217 18.71 -19.32 -11.34
CA ALA A 217 17.78 -19.74 -12.38
C ALA A 217 17.94 -21.25 -12.63
N GLU A 218 16.83 -21.98 -12.62
CA GLU A 218 16.85 -23.39 -13.00
C GLU A 218 17.00 -23.49 -14.53
N GLY A 219 18.02 -24.22 -14.98
CA GLY A 219 18.29 -24.36 -16.41
C GLY A 219 17.15 -25.06 -17.15
N GLY A 220 16.74 -24.50 -18.28
CA GLY A 220 15.76 -25.08 -19.20
C GLY A 220 15.69 -24.29 -20.50
N ALA A 221 15.47 -24.99 -21.62
CA ALA A 221 15.18 -24.28 -22.87
C ALA A 221 13.77 -23.70 -22.77
N PRO A 222 13.55 -22.42 -23.13
CA PRO A 222 12.21 -21.88 -23.19
C PRO A 222 11.38 -22.70 -24.19
N ALA A 223 10.09 -22.86 -23.90
CA ALA A 223 9.18 -23.57 -24.80
C ALA A 223 9.10 -22.90 -26.18
N ASP A 224 9.24 -21.57 -26.21
CA ASP A 224 9.37 -20.75 -27.40
C ASP A 224 10.71 -19.97 -27.35
N PRO A 225 11.63 -20.18 -28.31
CA PRO A 225 12.89 -19.45 -28.40
C PRO A 225 12.74 -17.93 -28.54
N GLU A 226 11.61 -17.45 -29.08
CA GLU A 226 11.31 -16.02 -29.22
C GLU A 226 10.83 -15.39 -27.90
N LEU A 227 10.41 -16.22 -26.94
CA LEU A 227 9.99 -15.83 -25.58
C LEU A 227 11.02 -16.27 -24.52
N GLY A 228 12.27 -16.47 -24.94
CA GLY A 228 13.35 -16.79 -24.00
C GLY A 228 13.63 -15.64 -23.03
N PRO A 229 14.07 -15.93 -21.80
CA PRO A 229 14.46 -14.89 -20.87
C PRO A 229 15.64 -14.09 -21.45
N GLN A 230 15.54 -12.76 -21.40
CA GLN A 230 16.71 -11.93 -21.61
C GLN A 230 17.61 -12.05 -20.39
N VAL A 231 18.93 -12.15 -20.60
CA VAL A 231 19.91 -12.16 -19.51
C VAL A 231 20.69 -10.85 -19.55
N VAL A 232 20.55 -10.05 -18.50
CA VAL A 232 21.22 -8.75 -18.37
C VAL A 232 22.22 -8.78 -17.20
N PRO A 233 23.27 -7.94 -17.20
CA PRO A 233 24.18 -7.84 -16.07
C PRO A 233 23.45 -7.33 -14.81
N TRP A 234 23.72 -7.94 -13.65
CA TRP A 234 23.23 -7.43 -12.38
C TRP A 234 23.87 -6.06 -12.06
N PRO A 235 23.06 -5.01 -11.79
CA PRO A 235 23.59 -3.64 -11.71
C PRO A 235 24.21 -3.27 -10.35
N LEU A 236 23.98 -4.06 -9.28
CA LEU A 236 24.44 -3.73 -7.92
C LEU A 236 25.54 -4.69 -7.43
N GLU A 237 26.80 -4.39 -7.70
CA GLU A 237 27.94 -5.27 -7.36
C GLU A 237 28.04 -5.61 -5.85
N GLN A 238 27.57 -4.72 -4.98
CA GLN A 238 27.55 -4.87 -3.53
C GLN A 238 26.45 -5.81 -3.02
N VAL A 239 25.41 -6.06 -3.81
CA VAL A 239 24.31 -6.97 -3.46
C VAL A 239 24.57 -8.31 -4.13
N ALA A 240 24.92 -9.33 -3.34
CA ALA A 240 25.10 -10.69 -3.84
C ALA A 240 23.73 -11.36 -4.05
N LEU A 241 23.49 -11.90 -5.25
CA LEU A 241 22.27 -12.64 -5.59
C LEU A 241 22.31 -14.11 -5.13
N ALA A 242 23.50 -14.62 -4.83
CA ALA A 242 23.66 -15.97 -4.28
C ALA A 242 22.92 -16.09 -2.94
N ASP A 243 21.94 -16.99 -2.88
CA ASP A 243 21.11 -17.27 -1.70
C ASP A 243 20.39 -16.02 -1.14
N LEU A 244 20.00 -15.10 -2.02
CA LEU A 244 19.29 -13.88 -1.64
C LEU A 244 17.88 -14.22 -1.16
N GLY A 245 17.68 -14.27 0.17
CA GLY A 245 16.35 -14.36 0.77
C GLY A 245 15.53 -13.13 0.42
N CYS A 246 15.69 -12.05 1.16
CA CYS A 246 15.24 -10.74 0.73
C CYS A 246 16.14 -9.65 1.32
N VAL A 247 16.36 -8.59 0.54
CA VAL A 247 17.08 -7.37 0.97
C VAL A 247 16.32 -6.13 0.54
N VAL A 248 16.35 -5.10 1.37
CA VAL A 248 15.88 -3.76 0.98
C VAL A 248 17.03 -3.01 0.31
N VAL A 249 16.74 -2.44 -0.85
CA VAL A 249 17.62 -1.56 -1.60
C VAL A 249 16.97 -0.19 -1.68
N ASP A 250 17.66 0.86 -1.24
CA ASP A 250 17.15 2.23 -1.18
C ASP A 250 18.15 3.24 -1.78
N GLY A 251 17.75 4.51 -1.82
CA GLY A 251 18.63 5.63 -2.21
C GLY A 251 19.21 5.50 -3.62
N ASP A 252 20.52 5.75 -3.75
CA ASP A 252 21.23 5.71 -5.04
C ASP A 252 21.20 4.31 -5.68
N ASP A 253 21.16 3.26 -4.87
CA ASP A 253 21.08 1.87 -5.37
C ASP A 253 19.69 1.57 -5.94
N ALA A 254 18.63 2.09 -5.31
CA ALA A 254 17.27 1.99 -5.85
C ALA A 254 17.12 2.79 -7.16
N ALA A 255 17.74 3.97 -7.26
CA ALA A 255 17.78 4.72 -8.51
C ALA A 255 18.51 3.92 -9.61
N THR A 256 19.63 3.28 -9.27
CA THR A 256 20.37 2.40 -10.18
C THR A 256 19.53 1.20 -10.64
N LEU A 257 18.77 0.58 -9.74
CA LEU A 257 17.82 -0.48 -10.10
C LEU A 257 16.73 0.04 -11.02
N ARG A 258 16.04 1.12 -10.66
CA ARG A 258 14.95 1.67 -11.47
C ARG A 258 15.38 1.93 -12.92
N ASP A 259 16.56 2.52 -13.12
CA ASP A 259 17.11 2.77 -14.46
C ASP A 259 17.41 1.46 -15.21
N ALA A 260 17.98 0.45 -14.54
CA ALA A 260 18.26 -0.85 -15.12
C ALA A 260 17.00 -1.66 -15.45
N LEU A 261 15.93 -1.51 -14.66
CA LEU A 261 14.67 -2.24 -14.78
C LEU A 261 13.68 -1.58 -15.74
N ALA A 262 13.91 -0.35 -16.17
CA ALA A 262 13.02 0.40 -17.06
C ALA A 262 12.78 -0.30 -18.42
N GLU A 263 13.76 -1.04 -18.92
CA GLU A 263 13.67 -1.84 -20.16
C GLU A 263 13.47 -3.34 -19.89
N ALA A 264 13.38 -3.74 -18.62
CA ALA A 264 13.19 -5.12 -18.22
C ALA A 264 11.72 -5.55 -18.34
N ASN A 265 11.52 -6.83 -18.63
CA ASN A 265 10.22 -7.49 -18.66
C ASN A 265 10.17 -8.64 -17.65
N GLN A 266 8.97 -9.22 -17.45
CA GLN A 266 8.71 -10.30 -16.49
C GLN A 266 9.55 -11.57 -16.66
N LEU A 267 10.21 -11.76 -17.81
CA LEU A 267 11.10 -12.90 -18.08
C LEU A 267 12.59 -12.54 -17.95
N THR A 268 12.92 -11.33 -17.52
CA THR A 268 14.32 -10.89 -17.37
C THR A 268 15.03 -11.68 -16.28
N GLN A 269 16.20 -12.19 -16.61
CA GLN A 269 17.13 -12.83 -15.67
C GLN A 269 18.41 -12.00 -15.57
N PHE A 270 19.12 -12.17 -14.45
CA PHE A 270 20.30 -11.37 -14.13
C PHE A 270 21.55 -12.24 -14.03
N ASP A 271 22.64 -11.83 -14.69
CA ASP A 271 23.96 -12.44 -14.53
C ASP A 271 24.74 -11.75 -13.41
N GLN A 272 25.24 -12.54 -12.46
CA GLN A 272 26.25 -12.11 -11.51
C GLN A 272 27.34 -13.17 -11.41
N GLY A 273 28.56 -12.81 -11.82
CA GLY A 273 29.71 -13.71 -11.76
C GLY A 273 29.58 -14.96 -12.63
N GLY A 274 28.86 -14.88 -13.76
CA GLY A 274 28.62 -16.00 -14.67
C GLY A 274 27.55 -16.99 -14.20
N THR A 275 26.83 -16.66 -13.13
CA THR A 275 25.63 -17.38 -12.69
C THR A 275 24.40 -16.55 -13.01
N THR A 276 23.39 -17.18 -13.59
CA THR A 276 22.11 -16.54 -13.94
C THR A 276 21.10 -16.72 -12.82
N TYR A 277 20.37 -15.65 -12.50
CA TYR A 277 19.40 -15.58 -11.41
C TYR A 277 18.03 -15.13 -11.90
N GLU A 278 16.99 -15.71 -11.32
CA GLU A 278 15.64 -15.14 -11.30
C GLU A 278 15.58 -14.19 -10.10
N VAL A 279 15.22 -12.93 -10.35
CA VAL A 279 15.17 -11.89 -9.33
C VAL A 279 13.80 -11.23 -9.38
N TRP A 280 13.18 -11.10 -8.22
CA TRP A 280 11.90 -10.43 -8.04
C TRP A 280 12.11 -9.12 -7.31
N PHE A 281 11.40 -8.09 -7.77
CA PHE A 281 11.50 -6.74 -7.27
C PHE A 281 10.11 -6.30 -6.84
N ARG A 282 10.01 -5.86 -5.60
CA ARG A 282 8.81 -5.25 -5.07
C ARG A 282 9.12 -3.80 -4.74
N PRO A 283 8.52 -2.82 -5.46
CA PRO A 283 8.57 -1.43 -5.01
C PRO A 283 8.05 -1.33 -3.57
N LEU A 284 8.75 -0.58 -2.72
CA LEU A 284 8.26 -0.24 -1.39
C LEU A 284 7.49 1.08 -1.44
N LEU A 285 6.29 1.05 -0.87
CA LEU A 285 5.47 2.25 -0.67
C LEU A 285 6.01 3.05 0.54
N PRO A 286 5.66 4.35 0.69
CA PRO A 286 6.24 5.22 1.73
C PRO A 286 6.24 4.67 3.17
N HIS A 287 5.26 3.86 3.55
CA HIS A 287 5.18 3.24 4.90
C HIS A 287 6.01 1.97 5.06
N GLU A 288 6.54 1.44 3.97
CA GLU A 288 7.20 0.15 3.93
C GLU A 288 8.72 0.36 3.93
N SER A 289 9.39 -0.28 4.88
CA SER A 289 10.85 -0.16 5.05
C SER A 289 11.55 -1.50 5.24
N GLU A 290 10.80 -2.60 5.13
CA GLU A 290 11.27 -3.94 5.40
C GLU A 290 10.87 -4.88 4.25
N CYS A 291 11.50 -6.05 4.22
CA CYS A 291 11.06 -7.14 3.35
C CYS A 291 9.65 -7.58 3.74
N PRO A 292 8.77 -7.88 2.76
CA PRO A 292 7.47 -8.43 3.06
C PRO A 292 7.61 -9.79 3.76
N ASP A 293 6.67 -10.10 4.65
CA ASP A 293 6.61 -11.41 5.28
C ASP A 293 6.36 -12.52 4.24
N GLY A 294 7.05 -13.67 4.37
CA GLY A 294 6.74 -14.87 3.58
C GLY A 294 7.52 -15.08 2.28
N VAL A 295 8.84 -14.85 2.29
CA VAL A 295 9.77 -15.25 1.21
C VAL A 295 9.96 -16.76 1.15
#